data_AF-A0A6L3X499-F1
#
_entry.id   AF-A0A6L3X499-F1
#
_cell.length_a   1.000
_cell.length_b   1.000
_cell.length_c   1.000
_cell.angle_alpha   90.00
_cell.angle_beta   90.00
_cell.angle_gamma   90.00
#
_symmetry.space_group_name_H-M   'P 1'
#
loop_
_entity.id
_entity.type
_entity.pdbx_description
1 polymer ?
#
loop_
_entity_poly.entity_id
_entity_poly.type
_entity_poly.pdbx_seq_one_letter_code
_entity_poly.pdbx_strand_id
1 'polypeptide(L)'
;AGAEYQRAALISALQTLFPECAIYDRSDVAVRKKEGMELTHGPVTGELPPALLPIEEHGMKLLVDIQGGHKTGYYLDQRDSRLATRQYVADKRVLNCFSYTGGFAVSALMGGCAQVVSVDTSQEALDVAKQNVELNKLDLSKAEFVSDDVFKLLRKYRDQGEKFDVIVMDPPKFVENKSQLMGACRGYKGINMLALQLLYPCG
;
A
#
# COMPACT_ATOMS: atom_id res chain seq x y z
N ALA A 1 -15.18 -10.25 20.52
CA ALA A 1 -15.90 -11.45 20.98
C ALA A 1 -17.10 -11.79 20.08
N GLY A 2 -18.04 -10.87 19.85
CA GLY A 2 -19.28 -11.15 19.09
C GLY A 2 -19.08 -11.67 17.66
N ALA A 3 -18.11 -11.12 16.92
CA ALA A 3 -17.79 -11.58 15.56
C ALA A 3 -17.32 -13.05 15.54
N GLU A 4 -16.52 -13.47 16.52
CA GLU A 4 -16.04 -14.86 16.64
C GLU A 4 -17.18 -15.79 17.04
N TYR A 5 -18.02 -15.38 18.00
CA TYR A 5 -19.20 -16.14 18.41
C TYR A 5 -20.16 -16.40 17.23
N GLN A 6 -20.34 -15.42 16.34
CA GLN A 6 -21.22 -15.51 15.18
C GLN A 6 -20.54 -16.09 13.93
N ARG A 7 -19.30 -16.59 14.02
CA ARG A 7 -18.53 -17.07 12.86
C ARG A 7 -19.29 -18.11 12.04
N ALA A 8 -19.94 -19.09 12.68
CA ALA A 8 -20.67 -20.14 11.98
C ALA A 8 -21.86 -19.59 11.18
N ALA A 9 -22.64 -18.67 11.78
CA ALA A 9 -23.77 -18.02 11.11
C ALA A 9 -23.30 -17.16 9.94
N LEU A 10 -22.19 -16.42 10.12
CA LEU A 10 -21.58 -15.61 9.06
C LEU A 10 -21.11 -16.48 7.88
N ILE A 11 -20.37 -17.56 8.14
CA ILE A 11 -19.87 -18.46 7.09
C ILE A 11 -21.05 -19.08 6.33
N SER A 12 -22.08 -19.55 7.02
CA SER A 12 -23.27 -20.12 6.39
C SER A 12 -23.98 -19.12 5.47
N ALA A 13 -24.15 -17.87 5.92
CA ALA A 13 -24.72 -16.80 5.10
C ALA A 13 -23.85 -16.49 3.88
N LEU A 14 -22.53 -16.41 4.04
CA LEU A 14 -21.60 -16.14 2.94
C LEU A 14 -21.59 -17.27 1.91
N GLN A 15 -21.58 -18.54 2.33
CA GLN A 15 -21.65 -19.68 1.41
C GLN A 15 -22.97 -19.75 0.65
N THR A 16 -24.06 -19.29 1.27
CA THR A 16 -25.37 -19.23 0.61
C THR A 16 -25.41 -18.12 -0.45
N LEU A 17 -24.86 -16.95 -0.14
CA LEU A 17 -24.91 -15.78 -1.03
C LEU A 17 -23.80 -15.77 -2.10
N PHE A 18 -22.66 -16.38 -1.81
CA PHE A 18 -21.48 -16.42 -2.66
C PHE A 18 -20.94 -17.85 -2.80
N PRO A 19 -21.73 -18.78 -3.37
CA PRO A 19 -21.40 -20.21 -3.39
C PRO A 19 -20.14 -20.56 -4.19
N GLU A 20 -19.73 -19.70 -5.12
CA GLU A 20 -18.54 -19.90 -5.96
C GLU A 20 -17.27 -19.29 -5.36
N CYS A 21 -17.37 -18.57 -4.24
CA CYS A 21 -16.24 -17.87 -3.64
C CYS A 21 -15.53 -18.73 -2.58
N ALA A 22 -14.20 -18.72 -2.60
CA ALA A 22 -13.39 -19.18 -1.48
C ALA A 22 -13.42 -18.15 -0.34
N ILE A 23 -13.34 -18.63 0.90
CA ILE A 23 -13.26 -17.78 2.10
C ILE A 23 -11.93 -18.05 2.79
N TYR A 24 -11.18 -16.99 3.06
CA TYR A 24 -9.91 -17.02 3.78
C TYR A 24 -9.98 -16.11 5.01
N ASP A 25 -9.48 -16.57 6.15
CA ASP A 25 -9.46 -15.83 7.41
C ASP A 25 -8.17 -15.04 7.56
N ARG A 26 -8.32 -13.73 7.84
CA ARG A 26 -7.25 -12.78 8.20
C ARG A 26 -7.49 -12.15 9.56
N SER A 27 -7.91 -12.98 10.50
CA SER A 27 -8.06 -12.65 11.92
C SER A 27 -6.71 -12.66 12.67
N ASP A 28 -5.60 -12.39 11.99
CA ASP A 28 -4.23 -12.28 12.51
C ASP A 28 -3.92 -10.88 13.08
N VAL A 29 -4.96 -10.12 13.42
CA VAL A 29 -4.85 -8.73 13.87
C VAL A 29 -4.74 -8.59 15.39
N ALA A 30 -3.80 -7.76 15.85
CA ALA A 30 -3.51 -7.53 17.27
C ALA A 30 -4.72 -7.08 18.12
N VAL A 31 -5.76 -6.50 17.51
CA VAL A 31 -6.98 -6.09 18.21
C VAL A 31 -7.71 -7.26 18.88
N ARG A 32 -7.55 -8.50 18.38
CA ARG A 32 -8.14 -9.69 19.01
C ARG A 32 -7.62 -9.95 20.41
N LYS A 33 -6.36 -9.61 20.70
CA LYS A 33 -5.79 -9.73 22.05
C LYS A 33 -6.51 -8.84 23.06
N LYS A 34 -7.05 -7.68 22.63
CA LYS A 34 -7.86 -6.79 23.49
C LYS A 34 -9.19 -7.42 23.89
N GLU A 35 -9.65 -8.41 23.13
CA GLU A 35 -10.85 -9.19 23.37
C GLU A 35 -10.55 -10.55 24.05
N GLY A 36 -9.29 -10.79 24.45
CA GLY A 36 -8.86 -12.06 25.05
C GLY A 36 -8.85 -13.25 24.09
N MET A 37 -8.76 -13.01 22.78
CA MET A 37 -8.80 -14.05 21.75
C MET A 37 -7.43 -14.28 21.13
N GLU A 38 -7.13 -15.54 20.83
CA GLU A 38 -5.97 -15.94 20.03
C GLU A 38 -6.06 -15.41 18.59
N LEU A 39 -4.90 -15.16 18.00
CA LEU A 39 -4.78 -14.82 16.58
C LEU A 39 -5.04 -16.08 15.74
N THR A 40 -5.74 -15.93 14.62
CA THR A 40 -6.03 -17.04 13.72
C THR A 40 -6.09 -16.55 12.28
N HIS A 41 -5.62 -17.36 11.34
CA HIS A 41 -5.69 -17.08 9.91
C HIS A 41 -5.64 -18.42 9.16
N GLY A 42 -6.06 -18.42 7.90
CA GLY A 42 -6.01 -19.61 7.05
C GLY A 42 -7.26 -19.84 6.21
N PRO A 43 -7.27 -20.89 5.39
CA PRO A 43 -8.42 -21.21 4.56
C PRO A 43 -9.62 -21.61 5.42
N VAL A 44 -10.80 -21.11 5.07
CA VAL A 44 -12.09 -21.48 5.69
C VAL A 44 -12.86 -22.43 4.78
N THR A 45 -12.99 -22.09 3.50
CA THR A 45 -13.63 -22.93 2.49
C THR A 45 -13.14 -22.57 1.09
N GLY A 46 -13.30 -23.49 0.13
CA GLY A 46 -12.83 -23.32 -1.24
C GLY A 46 -11.32 -23.48 -1.41
N GLU A 47 -10.81 -23.01 -2.55
CA GLU A 47 -9.40 -23.13 -2.91
C GLU A 47 -8.51 -22.14 -2.14
N LEU A 48 -7.27 -22.54 -1.88
CA LEU A 48 -6.27 -21.66 -1.28
C LEU A 48 -5.89 -20.56 -2.30
N PRO A 49 -5.90 -19.27 -1.91
CA PRO A 49 -5.52 -18.21 -2.83
C PRO A 49 -4.04 -18.37 -3.26
N PRO A 50 -3.69 -18.03 -4.51
CA PRO A 50 -2.30 -18.04 -4.94
C PRO A 50 -1.47 -17.03 -4.13
N ALA A 51 -0.14 -17.16 -4.19
CA ALA A 51 0.76 -16.23 -3.50
C ALA A 51 0.53 -14.76 -3.91
N LEU A 52 0.24 -14.52 -5.19
CA LEU A 52 -0.13 -13.21 -5.72
C LEU A 52 -1.35 -13.37 -6.63
N LEU A 53 -2.46 -12.76 -6.23
CA LEU A 53 -3.71 -12.74 -6.99
C LEU A 53 -3.85 -11.40 -7.73
N PRO A 54 -4.02 -11.37 -9.05
CA PRO A 54 -4.32 -10.12 -9.76
C PRO A 54 -5.78 -9.69 -9.50
N ILE A 55 -5.96 -8.45 -9.05
CA ILE A 55 -7.25 -7.75 -9.00
C ILE A 55 -7.26 -6.59 -10.00
N GLU A 56 -8.43 -6.04 -10.30
CA GLU A 56 -8.56 -4.90 -11.21
C GLU A 56 -9.32 -3.74 -10.55
N GLU A 57 -8.81 -2.52 -10.72
CA GLU A 57 -9.49 -1.27 -10.37
C GLU A 57 -9.24 -0.21 -11.46
N HIS A 58 -10.29 0.43 -11.99
CA HIS A 58 -10.16 1.52 -12.97
C HIS A 58 -9.22 1.19 -14.16
N GLY A 59 -9.32 -0.04 -14.69
CA GLY A 59 -8.49 -0.55 -15.80
C GLY A 59 -7.03 -0.82 -15.42
N MET A 60 -6.70 -0.83 -14.13
CA MET A 60 -5.37 -1.13 -13.59
C MET A 60 -5.38 -2.47 -12.89
N LYS A 61 -4.41 -3.32 -13.19
CA LYS A 61 -4.22 -4.60 -12.52
C LYS A 61 -3.22 -4.48 -11.38
N LEU A 62 -3.50 -5.12 -10.25
CA LEU A 62 -2.64 -5.12 -9.08
C LEU A 62 -2.57 -6.51 -8.46
N LEU A 63 -1.36 -6.95 -8.12
CA LEU A 63 -1.08 -8.20 -7.43
C LEU A 63 -1.28 -8.01 -5.92
N VAL A 64 -2.07 -8.89 -5.31
CA VAL A 64 -2.37 -8.90 -3.88
C VAL A 64 -1.97 -10.23 -3.27
N ASP A 65 -1.38 -10.20 -2.07
CA ASP A 65 -1.07 -11.39 -1.29
C ASP A 65 -2.11 -11.54 -0.18
N ILE A 66 -3.12 -12.39 -0.40
CA ILE A 66 -4.19 -12.61 0.59
C ILE A 66 -3.65 -13.30 1.84
N GLN A 67 -2.63 -14.16 1.73
CA GLN A 67 -2.14 -14.98 2.83
C GLN A 67 -1.22 -14.19 3.76
N GLY A 68 -0.21 -13.52 3.21
CA GLY A 68 0.84 -12.82 3.95
C GLY A 68 0.81 -11.30 3.84
N GLY A 69 0.03 -10.73 2.93
CA GLY A 69 0.01 -9.28 2.67
C GLY A 69 -0.59 -8.45 3.81
N HIS A 70 -0.36 -7.14 3.77
CA HIS A 70 -0.87 -6.22 4.79
C HIS A 70 -2.40 -6.20 4.84
N LYS A 71 -2.97 -6.04 6.04
CA LYS A 71 -4.43 -6.08 6.30
C LYS A 71 -5.03 -7.43 5.86
N THR A 72 -5.87 -7.42 4.82
CA THR A 72 -6.48 -8.59 4.18
C THR A 72 -5.79 -8.94 2.86
N GLY A 73 -4.60 -8.37 2.63
CA GLY A 73 -3.74 -8.59 1.48
C GLY A 73 -3.45 -7.38 0.61
N TYR A 74 -4.24 -6.29 0.76
CA TYR A 74 -4.01 -5.03 0.06
C TYR A 74 -4.77 -3.84 0.68
N TYR A 75 -4.41 -2.62 0.28
CA TYR A 75 -5.04 -1.36 0.72
C TYR A 75 -6.13 -0.91 -0.26
N LEU A 76 -7.32 -1.51 -0.15
CA LEU A 76 -8.49 -1.12 -0.96
C LEU A 76 -9.04 0.27 -0.61
N ASP A 77 -8.75 0.78 0.59
CA ASP A 77 -9.15 2.11 1.05
C ASP A 77 -8.46 3.26 0.29
N GLN A 78 -7.32 2.99 -0.36
CA GLN A 78 -6.59 3.99 -1.14
C GLN A 78 -6.95 3.99 -2.64
N ARG A 79 -7.99 3.25 -3.07
CA ARG A 79 -8.38 3.15 -4.49
C ARG A 79 -8.61 4.51 -5.15
N ASP A 80 -9.39 5.38 -4.50
CA ASP A 80 -9.76 6.66 -5.09
C ASP A 80 -8.57 7.64 -5.07
N SER A 81 -7.71 7.56 -4.05
CA SER A 81 -6.43 8.30 -3.99
C SER A 81 -5.51 7.91 -5.14
N ARG A 82 -5.37 6.60 -5.43
CA ARG A 82 -4.59 6.09 -6.56
C ARG A 82 -5.16 6.58 -7.90
N LEU A 83 -6.48 6.57 -8.06
CA LEU A 83 -7.12 7.14 -9.25
C LEU A 83 -6.84 8.63 -9.39
N ALA A 84 -6.95 9.40 -8.31
CA ALA A 84 -6.70 10.84 -8.30
C ALA A 84 -5.25 11.17 -8.68
N THR A 85 -4.27 10.36 -8.26
CA THR A 85 -2.86 10.54 -8.63
C THR A 85 -2.67 10.68 -10.14
N ARG A 86 -3.43 9.94 -10.97
CA ARG A 86 -3.32 10.00 -12.44
C ARG A 86 -3.52 11.41 -13.00
N GLN A 87 -4.31 12.25 -12.32
CA GLN A 87 -4.65 13.60 -12.78
C GLN A 87 -3.52 14.61 -12.55
N TYR A 88 -2.57 14.32 -11.67
CA TYR A 88 -1.57 15.28 -11.23
C TYR A 88 -0.18 15.08 -11.83
N VAL A 89 0.03 14.00 -12.58
CA VAL A 89 1.36 13.42 -12.84
C VAL A 89 1.81 13.42 -14.30
N ALA A 90 0.97 13.86 -15.25
CA ALA A 90 1.35 13.88 -16.66
C ALA A 90 2.67 14.64 -16.89
N ASP A 91 3.63 14.01 -17.56
CA ASP A 91 4.99 14.52 -17.87
C ASP A 91 5.81 14.99 -16.66
N LYS A 92 5.45 14.54 -15.45
CA LYS A 92 6.08 14.96 -14.19
C LYS A 92 6.97 13.88 -13.57
N ARG A 93 7.91 14.31 -12.73
CA ARG A 93 8.74 13.45 -11.89
C ARG A 93 8.07 13.23 -10.53
N VAL A 94 7.76 11.97 -10.22
CA VAL A 94 6.98 11.57 -9.04
C VAL A 94 7.87 10.84 -8.04
N LEU A 95 7.74 11.17 -6.75
CA LEU A 95 8.28 10.38 -5.65
C LEU A 95 7.14 9.69 -4.89
N ASN A 96 7.19 8.38 -4.77
CA ASN A 96 6.22 7.56 -4.04
C ASN A 96 6.90 6.99 -2.79
N CYS A 97 6.66 7.61 -1.64
CA CYS A 97 7.21 7.20 -0.35
C CYS A 97 6.31 6.17 0.34
N PHE A 98 6.92 5.17 0.99
CA PHE A 98 6.20 4.02 1.57
C PHE A 98 5.38 3.29 0.52
N SER A 99 6.04 3.01 -0.60
CA SER A 99 5.38 2.61 -1.84
C SER A 99 4.66 1.27 -1.77
N TYR A 100 4.99 0.42 -0.79
CA TYR A 100 4.51 -0.95 -0.67
C TYR A 100 4.61 -1.68 -2.02
N THR A 101 3.56 -2.38 -2.45
CA THR A 101 3.52 -3.09 -3.74
C THR A 101 3.25 -2.17 -4.94
N GLY A 102 3.51 -0.86 -4.83
CA GLY A 102 3.61 0.06 -5.95
C GLY A 102 2.29 0.55 -6.56
N GLY A 103 1.16 0.45 -5.85
CA GLY A 103 -0.14 0.86 -6.41
C GLY A 103 -0.19 2.31 -6.92
N PHE A 104 0.43 3.24 -6.19
CA PHE A 104 0.58 4.63 -6.61
C PHE A 104 1.57 4.80 -7.78
N ALA A 105 2.59 3.95 -7.88
CA ALA A 105 3.56 4.00 -8.97
C ALA A 105 2.94 3.55 -10.30
N VAL A 106 2.16 2.45 -10.28
CA VAL A 106 1.39 1.99 -11.44
C VAL A 106 0.40 3.08 -11.86
N SER A 107 -0.29 3.69 -10.89
CA SER A 107 -1.20 4.81 -11.17
C SER A 107 -0.46 6.01 -11.77
N ALA A 108 0.72 6.36 -11.26
CA ALA A 108 1.52 7.45 -11.80
C ALA A 108 1.92 7.21 -13.27
N LEU A 109 2.36 5.99 -13.58
CA LEU A 109 2.71 5.57 -14.95
C LEU A 109 1.50 5.56 -15.88
N MET A 110 0.34 5.07 -15.43
CA MET A 110 -0.92 5.14 -16.18
C MET A 110 -1.39 6.57 -16.40
N GLY A 111 -1.06 7.49 -15.49
CA GLY A 111 -1.29 8.93 -15.63
C GLY A 111 -0.27 9.64 -16.53
N GLY A 112 0.70 8.92 -17.09
CA GLY A 112 1.67 9.47 -18.04
C GLY A 112 2.82 10.23 -17.38
N CYS A 113 3.25 9.87 -16.17
CA CYS A 113 4.43 10.49 -15.57
C CYS A 113 5.70 10.33 -16.41
N ALA A 114 6.60 11.31 -16.33
CA ALA A 114 7.92 11.23 -16.95
C ALA A 114 8.79 10.20 -16.23
N GLN A 115 8.73 10.16 -14.91
CA GLN A 115 9.44 9.22 -14.06
C GLN A 115 8.68 9.04 -12.73
N VAL A 116 8.72 7.84 -12.15
CA VAL A 116 8.31 7.59 -10.77
C VAL A 116 9.39 6.85 -9.99
N VAL A 117 9.76 7.38 -8.83
CA VAL A 117 10.69 6.75 -7.89
C VAL A 117 9.88 6.21 -6.71
N SER A 118 9.89 4.89 -6.52
CA SER A 118 9.18 4.20 -5.43
C SER A 118 10.16 3.79 -4.34
N VAL A 119 9.84 4.15 -3.10
CA VAL A 119 10.71 3.92 -1.95
C VAL A 119 9.98 3.10 -0.92
N ASP A 120 10.57 1.98 -0.51
CA ASP A 120 10.08 1.16 0.60
C ASP A 120 11.25 0.50 1.34
N THR A 121 11.00 -0.01 2.54
CA THR A 121 12.01 -0.78 3.29
C THR A 121 11.99 -2.27 2.94
N SER A 122 10.89 -2.78 2.37
CA SER A 122 10.78 -4.19 1.95
C SER A 122 11.15 -4.35 0.49
N GLN A 123 12.22 -5.09 0.22
CA GLN A 123 12.60 -5.46 -1.14
C GLN A 123 11.53 -6.35 -1.78
N GLU A 124 10.90 -7.24 -1.01
CA GLU A 124 9.83 -8.11 -1.50
C GLU A 124 8.63 -7.28 -2.00
N ALA A 125 8.26 -6.21 -1.30
CA ALA A 125 7.21 -5.31 -1.74
C ALA A 125 7.59 -4.58 -3.05
N LEU A 126 8.85 -4.15 -3.17
CA LEU A 126 9.36 -3.51 -4.39
C LEU A 126 9.42 -4.49 -5.59
N ASP A 127 9.72 -5.76 -5.35
CA ASP A 127 9.70 -6.79 -6.38
C ASP A 127 8.28 -7.01 -6.92
N VAL A 128 7.26 -7.00 -6.04
CA VAL A 128 5.85 -7.01 -6.45
C VAL A 128 5.46 -5.72 -7.16
N ALA A 129 5.97 -4.56 -6.71
CA ALA A 129 5.76 -3.29 -7.39
C ALA A 129 6.27 -3.32 -8.84
N LYS A 130 7.45 -3.90 -9.08
CA LYS A 130 7.99 -4.13 -10.42
C LYS A 130 7.10 -5.06 -11.25
N GLN A 131 6.67 -6.19 -10.69
CA GLN A 131 5.74 -7.12 -11.35
C GLN A 131 4.41 -6.42 -11.70
N ASN A 132 3.92 -5.51 -10.87
CA ASN A 132 2.72 -4.74 -11.15
C ASN A 132 2.89 -3.80 -12.35
N VAL A 133 4.07 -3.18 -12.52
CA VAL A 133 4.37 -2.37 -13.72
C VAL A 133 4.35 -3.25 -14.97
N GLU A 134 5.02 -4.40 -14.91
CA GLU A 134 5.08 -5.38 -16.01
C GLU A 134 3.69 -5.95 -16.37
N LEU A 135 2.88 -6.28 -15.37
CA LEU A 135 1.52 -6.80 -15.52
C LEU A 135 0.60 -5.86 -16.31
N ASN A 136 0.81 -4.56 -16.15
CA ASN A 136 0.06 -3.51 -16.87
C ASN A 136 0.73 -3.12 -18.20
N LYS A 137 1.82 -3.77 -18.60
CA LYS A 137 2.60 -3.47 -19.82
C LYS A 137 3.08 -2.02 -19.86
N LEU A 138 3.42 -1.46 -18.70
CA LEU A 138 3.90 -0.10 -18.56
C LEU A 138 5.42 -0.04 -18.73
N ASP A 139 5.93 1.15 -19.04
CA ASP A 139 7.34 1.37 -19.33
C ASP A 139 8.18 1.33 -18.05
N LEU A 140 8.90 0.21 -17.85
CA LEU A 140 9.81 0.04 -16.71
C LEU A 140 10.97 1.04 -16.69
N SER A 141 11.36 1.61 -17.84
CA SER A 141 12.46 2.59 -17.87
C SER A 141 12.12 3.89 -17.15
N LYS A 142 10.82 4.15 -16.93
CA LYS A 142 10.31 5.30 -16.18
C LYS A 142 10.12 5.01 -14.69
N ALA A 143 10.36 3.78 -14.22
CA ALA A 143 10.14 3.36 -12.85
C ALA A 143 11.45 3.01 -12.14
N GLU A 144 11.72 3.68 -11.03
CA GLU A 144 12.83 3.36 -10.13
C GLU A 144 12.29 2.79 -8.81
N PHE A 145 12.95 1.77 -8.29
CA PHE A 145 12.57 1.10 -7.03
C PHE A 145 13.77 1.13 -6.08
N VAL A 146 13.61 1.80 -4.93
CA VAL A 146 14.69 2.08 -3.98
C VAL A 146 14.36 1.45 -2.63
N SER A 147 15.15 0.45 -2.23
CA SER A 147 15.06 -0.15 -0.91
C SER A 147 15.89 0.64 0.10
N ASP A 148 15.28 1.57 0.84
CA ASP A 148 15.94 2.34 1.91
C ASP A 148 14.92 2.85 2.95
N ASP A 149 15.40 3.27 4.12
CA ASP A 149 14.58 4.02 5.08
C ASP A 149 14.15 5.35 4.46
N VAL A 150 12.84 5.58 4.41
CA VAL A 150 12.26 6.75 3.74
C VAL A 150 12.78 8.06 4.36
N PHE A 151 12.89 8.15 5.68
CA PHE A 151 13.38 9.38 6.32
C PHE A 151 14.85 9.67 5.95
N LYS A 152 15.69 8.63 5.91
CA LYS A 152 17.09 8.73 5.51
C LYS A 152 17.22 9.10 4.05
N LEU A 153 16.44 8.49 3.16
CA LEU A 153 16.48 8.78 1.73
C LEU A 153 16.01 10.22 1.44
N LEU A 154 14.92 10.68 2.07
CA LEU A 154 14.45 12.06 1.92
C LEU A 154 15.49 13.09 2.37
N ARG A 155 16.22 12.83 3.47
CA ARG A 155 17.33 13.68 3.90
C ARG A 155 18.46 13.69 2.88
N LYS A 156 18.84 12.52 2.36
CA LYS A 156 19.86 12.38 1.31
C LYS A 156 19.47 13.18 0.06
N TYR A 157 18.25 13.01 -0.43
CA TYR A 157 17.72 13.76 -1.59
C TYR A 157 17.72 15.27 -1.34
N ARG A 158 17.33 15.72 -0.14
CA ARG A 158 17.38 17.13 0.23
C ARG A 158 18.81 17.68 0.17
N ASP A 159 19.76 16.94 0.74
CA ASP A 159 21.16 17.35 0.79
C ASP A 159 21.82 17.33 -0.61
N GLN A 160 21.31 16.51 -1.52
CA GLN A 160 21.70 16.45 -2.93
C GLN A 160 21.00 17.51 -3.80
N GLY A 161 20.02 18.23 -3.26
CA GLY A 161 19.25 19.21 -4.02
C GLY A 161 18.24 18.59 -5.00
N GLU A 162 17.88 17.32 -4.81
CA GLU A 162 16.88 16.63 -5.61
C GLU A 162 15.51 17.31 -5.50
N LYS A 163 14.76 17.28 -6.60
CA LYS A 163 13.43 17.89 -6.71
C LYS A 163 12.43 17.03 -7.47
N PHE A 164 11.17 17.10 -7.06
CA PHE A 164 10.06 16.36 -7.63
C PHE A 164 8.86 17.29 -7.87
N ASP A 165 8.02 16.93 -8.82
CA ASP A 165 6.80 17.66 -9.16
C ASP A 165 5.58 17.17 -8.38
N VAL A 166 5.61 15.91 -7.93
CA VAL A 166 4.56 15.29 -7.12
C VAL A 166 5.21 14.34 -6.13
N ILE A 167 4.77 14.40 -4.88
CA ILE A 167 5.17 13.45 -3.84
C ILE A 167 3.93 12.79 -3.24
N VAL A 168 3.87 11.46 -3.31
CA VAL A 168 2.91 10.65 -2.57
C VAL A 168 3.54 10.27 -1.23
N MET A 169 2.84 10.56 -0.14
CA MET A 169 3.31 10.35 1.22
C MET A 169 2.27 9.55 2.02
N ASP A 170 2.38 8.22 2.03
CA ASP A 170 1.46 7.32 2.73
C ASP A 170 2.16 6.49 3.83
N PRO A 171 2.68 7.14 4.89
CA PRO A 171 3.41 6.44 5.96
C PRO A 171 2.49 5.48 6.75
N PRO A 172 3.07 4.44 7.38
CA PRO A 172 2.33 3.63 8.33
C PRO A 172 1.87 4.46 9.54
N LYS A 173 0.91 3.94 10.30
CA LYS A 173 0.40 4.62 11.50
C LYS A 173 1.51 4.76 12.53
N PHE A 174 1.93 6.01 12.80
CA PHE A 174 2.88 6.31 13.88
C PHE A 174 2.26 6.30 15.29
N VAL A 175 0.93 6.29 15.40
CA VAL A 175 0.20 6.29 16.69
C VAL A 175 -0.52 4.95 16.87
N GLU A 176 -0.20 4.22 17.93
CA GLU A 176 -0.97 3.05 18.35
C GLU A 176 -1.86 3.34 19.57
N ASN A 177 -1.46 4.31 20.40
CA ASN A 177 -2.17 4.70 21.61
C ASN A 177 -2.04 6.22 21.90
N LYS A 178 -2.92 6.72 22.78
CA LYS A 178 -3.03 8.16 23.07
C LYS A 178 -1.75 8.78 23.64
N SER A 179 -0.94 8.02 24.39
CA SER A 179 0.30 8.55 25.00
C SER A 179 1.41 8.79 23.98
N GLN A 180 1.38 8.12 22.82
CA GLN A 180 2.35 8.32 21.73
C GLN A 180 2.01 9.50 20.81
N LEU A 181 0.84 10.12 20.96
CA LEU A 181 0.30 11.12 20.03
C LEU A 181 1.30 12.26 19.72
N MET A 182 1.87 12.86 20.76
CA MET A 182 2.81 13.98 20.58
C MET A 182 4.10 13.56 19.85
N GLY A 183 4.57 12.34 20.07
CA GLY A 183 5.73 11.79 19.36
C GLY A 183 5.42 11.57 17.87
N ALA A 184 4.28 10.95 17.58
CA ALA A 184 3.85 10.73 16.21
C ALA A 184 3.58 12.03 15.45
N CYS A 185 2.97 13.04 16.08
CA CYS A 185 2.78 14.36 15.46
C CYS A 185 4.12 14.97 15.03
N ARG A 186 5.19 14.80 15.82
CA ARG A 186 6.55 15.21 15.42
C ARG A 186 7.06 14.41 14.23
N GLY A 187 6.81 13.10 14.20
CA GLY A 187 7.13 12.23 13.06
C GLY A 187 6.45 12.68 11.77
N TYR A 188 5.13 12.86 11.80
CA TYR A 188 4.35 13.36 10.66
C TYR A 188 4.80 14.75 10.22
N LYS A 189 5.04 15.67 11.16
CA LYS A 189 5.59 16.99 10.83
C LYS A 189 6.95 16.86 10.14
N GLY A 190 7.85 16.05 10.70
CA GLY A 190 9.20 15.88 10.18
C GLY A 190 9.22 15.35 8.76
N ILE A 191 8.41 14.32 8.46
CA ILE A 191 8.39 13.73 7.12
C ILE A 191 7.73 14.61 6.08
N ASN A 192 6.62 15.28 6.43
CA ASN A 192 5.97 16.22 5.51
C ASN A 192 6.85 17.45 5.26
N MET A 193 7.58 17.94 6.27
CA MET A 193 8.54 19.04 6.08
C MET A 193 9.65 18.66 5.10
N LEU A 194 10.18 17.42 5.18
CA LEU A 194 11.16 16.94 4.22
C LEU A 194 10.57 16.82 2.82
N ALA A 195 9.35 16.28 2.67
CA ALA A 195 8.68 16.20 1.38
C ALA A 195 8.50 17.59 0.75
N LEU A 196 8.01 18.57 1.51
CA LEU A 196 7.84 19.95 1.03
C LEU A 196 9.18 20.59 0.58
N GLN A 197 10.29 20.24 1.24
CA GLN A 197 11.62 20.70 0.83
C GLN A 197 12.10 20.08 -0.49
N LEU A 198 11.51 18.97 -0.93
CA LEU A 198 11.83 18.28 -2.18
C LEU A 198 10.91 18.66 -3.34
N LEU A 199 9.89 19.48 -3.13
CA LEU A 199 9.02 19.93 -4.21
C LEU A 199 9.65 21.08 -5.01
N TYR A 200 9.41 21.08 -6.32
CA TYR A 200 9.51 22.29 -7.14
C TYR A 200 8.44 23.31 -6.70
N PRO A 201 8.59 24.61 -7.02
CA PRO A 201 7.51 25.56 -6.85
C PRO A 201 6.23 25.08 -7.55
N CYS A 202 5.10 25.09 -6.84
CA CYS A 202 3.79 24.58 -7.30
C CYS A 202 3.71 23.05 -7.50
N GLY A 203 4.70 22.29 -7.03
CA GLY A 203 4.59 20.84 -6.84
C GLY A 203 3.83 20.45 -5.58
#